data_AF-A0A4R2B6R7-F1
#
_entry.id   AF-A0A4R2B6R7-F1
#
_cell.length_a   1.000
_cell.length_b   1.000
_cell.length_c   1.000
_cell.angle_alpha   90.00
_cell.angle_beta   90.00
_cell.angle_gamma   90.00
#
_symmetry.space_group_name_H-M   'P 1'
#
loop_
_entity.id
_entity.type
_entity.pdbx_description
1 polymer ?
#
loop_
_entity_poly.entity_id
_entity_poly.type
_entity_poly.pdbx_seq_one_letter_code
_entity_poly.pdbx_strand_id
1 'polypeptide(L)' 'MIAIVMSNTAPLMPPTGGAEKVLGNNPLAIAAPSDGKNPILLDMALSNVALGKSSLQEQRRIHP' A
#
# COMPACT_ATOMS: atom_id res chain seq x y z
N MET A 1 -19.68 7.88 11.29
CA MET A 1 -18.35 8.52 11.42
C MET A 1 -17.44 7.94 10.36
N ILE A 2 -16.50 8.74 9.84
CA ILE A 2 -15.50 8.30 8.85
C ILE A 2 -14.19 8.04 9.60
N ALA A 3 -13.49 6.95 9.28
CA ALA A 3 -12.18 6.62 9.81
C ALA A 3 -11.10 6.74 8.72
N ILE A 4 -9.95 7.29 9.09
CA ILE A 4 -8.76 7.40 8.23
C ILE A 4 -7.56 6.92 9.03
N VAL A 5 -6.81 5.97 8.49
CA VAL A 5 -5.61 5.41 9.12
C VAL A 5 -4.46 5.45 8.12
N MET A 6 -3.31 5.89 8.60
CA MET A 6 -2.08 6.04 7.81
C MET A 6 -0.92 5.50 8.63
N SER A 7 0.10 4.95 7.96
CA SER A 7 1.36 4.58 8.61
C SER A 7 2.54 4.82 7.67
N ASN A 8 3.72 5.03 8.24
CA ASN A 8 4.96 5.16 7.48
C ASN A 8 5.76 3.84 7.52
N THR A 9 6.55 3.57 6.48
CA THR A 9 7.48 2.43 6.45
C THR A 9 8.91 2.88 6.17
N ALA A 10 9.87 1.96 6.20
CA ALA A 10 11.23 2.23 5.74
C ALA A 10 11.24 2.74 4.28
N PRO A 11 12.27 3.50 3.85
CA PRO A 11 12.42 3.94 2.46
C PRO A 11 12.56 2.77 1.50
N LEU A 12 11.70 2.72 0.48
CA LEU A 12 11.61 1.62 -0.49
C LEU A 12 11.52 2.09 -1.94
N MET A 13 11.08 3.32 -2.19
CA MET A 13 10.88 3.87 -3.54
C MET A 13 11.29 5.35 -3.65
N PRO A 14 11.68 5.82 -4.85
CA PRO A 14 11.92 7.23 -5.08
C PRO A 14 10.62 8.04 -5.10
N PRO A 15 10.68 9.35 -4.79
CA PRO A 15 9.56 10.24 -5.01
C PRO A 15 9.40 10.50 -6.51
N THR A 16 8.26 11.05 -6.92
CA THR A 16 8.05 11.46 -8.32
C THR A 16 9.16 12.38 -8.79
N GLY A 17 9.86 11.98 -9.86
CA GLY A 17 11.00 12.74 -10.42
C GLY A 17 12.35 12.54 -9.71
N GLY A 18 12.41 11.74 -8.65
CA GLY A 18 13.66 11.40 -7.95
C GLY A 18 14.28 10.09 -8.41
N ALA A 19 15.54 9.87 -8.02
CA ALA A 19 16.28 8.63 -8.31
C ALA A 19 16.63 7.82 -7.05
N GLU A 20 16.60 8.44 -5.88
CA GLU A 20 16.96 7.80 -4.61
C GLU A 20 15.72 7.36 -3.82
N LYS A 21 15.83 6.22 -3.12
CA LYS A 21 14.75 5.68 -2.29
C LYS A 21 14.60 6.49 -1.00
N VAL A 22 13.52 7.26 -0.92
CA VAL A 22 13.20 8.09 0.26
C VAL A 22 11.79 7.85 0.79
N LEU A 23 10.88 7.31 -0.04
CA LEU A 23 9.50 7.04 0.35
C LEU A 23 9.28 5.57 0.69
N GLY A 24 8.50 5.31 1.73
CA GLY A 24 8.00 3.97 2.06
C GLY A 24 6.75 3.59 1.27
N ASN A 25 6.31 2.34 1.41
CA ASN A 25 5.05 1.82 0.84
C ASN A 25 3.80 2.23 1.66
N ASN A 26 3.97 3.23 2.52
CA ASN A 26 3.03 3.93 3.39
C ASN A 26 1.56 3.63 3.07
N PRO A 27 0.87 2.76 3.82
CA PRO A 27 -0.52 2.41 3.53
C PRO A 27 -1.49 3.53 3.94
N LEU A 28 -2.60 3.61 3.21
CA LEU A 28 -3.76 4.45 3.50
C LEU A 28 -5.02 3.59 3.55
N ALA A 29 -5.70 3.60 4.70
CA ALA A 29 -7.00 2.96 4.87
C ALA A 29 -8.09 3.99 5.21
N ILE A 30 -9.24 3.89 4.55
CA ILE A 30 -10.41 4.77 4.78
C ILE A 30 -11.65 3.88 4.94
N ALA A 31 -12.44 4.15 5.99
CA ALA A 31 -13.73 3.50 6.19
C ALA A 31 -14.84 4.55 6.33
N ALA A 32 -15.92 4.38 5.57
CA ALA A 32 -17.12 5.21 5.65
C ALA A 32 -18.38 4.35 5.89
N PRO A 33 -19.37 4.86 6.63
CA PRO A 33 -20.65 4.16 6.78
C PRO A 33 -21.31 3.92 5.42
N SER A 34 -22.07 2.84 5.31
CA SER A 34 -22.94 2.58 4.17
C SER A 34 -24.32 2.14 4.69
N ASP A 35 -25.34 2.19 3.84
CA ASP A 35 -26.68 1.71 4.17
C ASP A 35 -26.77 0.18 4.27
N GLY A 36 -25.69 -0.53 3.90
CA GLY A 36 -25.56 -1.98 3.99
C GLY A 36 -24.98 -2.47 5.32
N LYS A 37 -24.81 -3.79 5.43
CA LYS A 37 -24.22 -4.43 6.63
C LYS A 37 -22.74 -4.10 6.86
N ASN A 38 -22.03 -3.70 5.80
CA ASN A 38 -20.59 -3.45 5.83
C ASN A 38 -20.30 -1.98 5.50
N PRO A 39 -19.28 -1.35 6.10
CA PRO A 39 -18.82 -0.04 5.67
C PRO A 39 -18.18 -0.11 4.27
N ILE A 40 -18.13 1.02 3.58
CA ILE A 40 -17.23 1.19 2.43
C ILE A 40 -15.80 1.22 2.99
N LEU A 41 -14.94 0.31 2.51
CA LEU A 41 -13.56 0.19 2.94
C LEU A 41 -12.61 0.32 1.75
N LEU A 42 -11.67 1.26 1.85
CA LEU A 42 -10.50 1.38 1.00
C LEU A 42 -9.27 1.02 1.84
N ASP A 43 -8.41 0.14 1.34
CA ASP A 43 -7.09 -0.14 1.89
C ASP A 43 -6.10 -0.27 0.73
N MET A 44 -5.14 0.63 0.67
CA MET A 44 -4.17 0.66 -0.41
C MET A 44 -2.76 1.02 0.07
N ALA A 45 -1.80 0.37 -0.56
CA ALA A 45 -0.42 0.81 -0.58
C ALA A 45 -0.28 2.09 -1.43
N LEU A 46 0.62 3.00 -1.05
CA LEU A 46 0.92 4.21 -1.85
C LEU A 46 1.97 3.99 -2.97
N SER A 47 2.37 2.75 -3.21
CA SER A 47 3.20 2.37 -4.36
C SER A 47 2.35 1.81 -5.51
N ASN A 48 2.93 1.77 -6.71
CA ASN A 48 2.26 1.26 -7.91
C ASN A 48 1.94 -0.24 -7.86
N VAL A 49 2.73 -1.01 -7.10
CA VAL A 49 2.53 -2.45 -6.89
C VAL A 49 2.79 -2.77 -5.43
N ALA A 50 1.83 -3.42 -4.76
CA ALA A 50 2.02 -3.86 -3.39
C ALA A 50 3.29 -4.71 -3.24
N LEU A 51 4.13 -4.42 -2.23
CA LEU A 51 5.37 -5.15 -1.95
C LEU A 51 5.17 -6.67 -1.93
N GLY A 52 4.09 -7.14 -1.29
CA GLY A 52 3.79 -8.58 -1.23
C GLY A 52 3.62 -9.22 -2.61
N LYS A 53 2.99 -8.52 -3.57
CA LYS A 53 2.88 -9.02 -4.96
C LYS A 53 4.26 -9.09 -5.63
N SER A 54 5.11 -8.09 -5.41
CA SER A 54 6.48 -8.11 -5.95
C SER A 54 7.32 -9.23 -5.33
N SER A 55 7.27 -9.42 -4.00
CA SER A 55 8.01 -10.46 -3.29
C SER A 55 7.57 -11.86 -3.69
N LEU A 56 6.26 -12.10 -3.88
CA LEU A 56 5.74 -13.38 -4.34
C LEU A 56 6.20 -13.71 -5.77
N GLN A 57 6.25 -12.71 -6.65
CA GLN A 57 6.74 -12.90 -8.02
C GLN A 57 8.24 -13.19 -8.05
N GLU A 58 9.02 -12.54 -7.19
CA GLU A 58 10.44 -12.84 -7.03
C GLU A 58 10.64 -14.27 -6.52
N GLN A 59 9.91 -14.69 -5.48
CA GLN A 59 9.98 -16.06 -4.94
C GLN A 59 9.71 -17.14 -6.01
N ARG A 60 8.75 -16.90 -6.91
CA ARG A 60 8.45 -17.80 -8.05
C ARG A 60 9.56 -17.84 -9.11
N ARG A 61 10.40 -16.81 -9.22
CA ARG A 61 11.58 -16.83 -10.12
C ARG A 61 12.71 -17.67 -9.57
N ILE A 62 12.90 -17.68 -8.25
CA ILE A 62 13.98 -18.43 -7.57
C ILE A 62 13.64 -19.91 -7.37
N HIS A 63 12.34 -20.25 -7.33
CA HIS A 63 11.82 -21.61 -7.28
C HIS A 63 10.79 -21.86 -8.39
N PRO A 64 11.24 -22.16 -9.63
CA PRO A 64 10.35 -22.46 -10.75
C PRO A 64 9.60 -23.80 -10.60
#